data_AF-A0AA91GNV1-F1
#
_entry.id   AF-A0AA91GNV1-F1
#
_cell.length_a   1.000
_cell.length_b   1.000
_cell.length_c   1.000
_cell.angle_alpha   90.00
_cell.angle_beta   90.00
_cell.angle_gamma   90.00
#
_symmetry.space_group_name_H-M   'P 1'
#
loop_
_entity.id
_entity.type
_entity.pdbx_description
1 polymer ?
#
loop_
_entity_poly.entity_id
_entity_poly.type
_entity_poly.pdbx_seq_one_letter_code
_entity_poly.pdbx_strand_id
1 'polypeptide(L)' 'MKNKTLNLRISERRLNKLRLYSAWKDKTMTQILEDFIDSLPTPEIDKKIAIPTPSSTDS' A
#
# COMPACT_ATOMS: atom_id res chain seq x y z
N MET A 1 -4.15 -15.12 -8.74
CA MET A 1 -2.91 -14.44 -8.27
C MET A 1 -2.29 -15.30 -7.16
N LYS A 2 -0.97 -15.26 -6.94
CA LYS A 2 -0.39 -15.89 -5.74
C LYS A 2 -0.91 -15.12 -4.53
N ASN A 3 -1.68 -15.78 -3.68
CA ASN A 3 -2.27 -15.14 -2.49
C ASN A 3 -1.14 -14.75 -1.53
N LYS A 4 -1.06 -13.46 -1.19
CA LYS A 4 -0.20 -12.94 -0.12
C LYS A 4 -1.08 -12.57 1.07
N THR A 5 -0.58 -12.79 2.28
CA THR A 5 -1.29 -12.45 3.51
C THR A 5 -0.76 -11.13 4.08
N LEU A 6 -1.68 -10.28 4.57
CA LEU A 6 -1.34 -9.05 5.28
C LEU A 6 -1.50 -9.31 6.78
N ASN A 7 -0.41 -9.23 7.53
CA ASN A 7 -0.42 -9.35 8.98
C ASN A 7 -0.16 -7.98 9.62
N LEU A 8 -1.09 -7.47 10.43
CA LEU A 8 -1.05 -6.15 11.02
C LEU A 8 -1.13 -6.22 12.54
N ARG A 9 -0.21 -5.55 13.23
CA ARG A 9 -0.34 -5.29 14.66
C ARG A 9 -1.29 -4.11 14.89
N ILE A 10 -2.48 -4.38 15.42
CA ILE A 10 -3.47 -3.35 15.75
C ILE A 10 -4.01 -3.56 17.16
N SER A 11 -4.46 -2.48 17.80
CA SER A 11 -5.16 -2.59 19.08
C SER A 11 -6.56 -3.17 18.89
N GLU A 12 -7.07 -3.82 19.93
CA GLU A 12 -8.42 -4.39 19.95
C GLU A 12 -9.50 -3.34 19.63
N ARG A 13 -9.36 -2.12 20.17
CA ARG A 13 -10.25 -1.00 19.86
C ARG A 13 -10.32 -0.70 18.36
N ARG A 14 -9.18 -0.74 17.65
CA ARG A 14 -9.14 -0.49 16.21
C ARG A 14 -9.71 -1.68 15.42
N LEU A 15 -9.43 -2.90 15.85
CA LEU A 15 -10.01 -4.11 15.25
C LEU A 15 -11.54 -4.13 15.34
N ASN A 16 -12.10 -3.82 16.52
CA ASN A 16 -13.55 -3.77 16.72
C ASN A 16 -14.21 -2.67 15.89
N LYS A 17 -13.58 -1.50 15.77
CA LYS A 17 -14.06 -0.45 14.85
C LYS A 17 -14.10 -0.94 13.40
N LEU A 18 -13.07 -1.65 12.93
CA LEU A 18 -13.01 -2.19 11.57
C LEU A 18 -14.11 -3.24 11.33
N ARG A 19 -14.36 -4.14 12.30
CA ARG A 19 -15.45 -5.13 12.24
C ARG A 19 -16.83 -4.46 12.17
N LEU A 20 -17.08 -3.47 13.00
CA LEU A 20 -18.36 -2.74 12.99
C LEU A 20 -18.56 -1.96 11.69
N TYR A 21 -17.50 -1.32 11.20
CA TYR A 21 -17.54 -0.59 9.94
C TYR A 21 -17.80 -1.51 8.74
N SER A 22 -17.19 -2.69 8.72
CA SER A 22 -17.39 -3.67 7.64
C SER A 22 -18.83 -4.21 7.64
N ALA A 23 -19.39 -4.49 8.82
CA ALA A 23 -20.79 -4.89 8.97
C ALA A 23 -21.75 -3.80 8.49
N TRP A 24 -21.50 -2.53 8.86
CA TRP A 24 -22.33 -1.40 8.41
C TRP A 24 -22.28 -1.20 6.89
N LYS A 25 -21.14 -1.47 6.25
CA LYS A 25 -20.97 -1.35 4.80
C LYS A 25 -21.40 -2.59 4.01
N ASP A 26 -21.86 -3.66 4.68
CA ASP A 26 -22.14 -4.96 4.09
C ASP A 26 -20.97 -5.47 3.22
N LYS A 27 -19.75 -5.33 3.75
CA LYS A 27 -18.50 -5.75 3.10
C LYS A 27 -17.63 -6.54 4.07
N THR A 28 -16.78 -7.41 3.54
CA THR A 28 -15.76 -8.07 4.35
C THR A 28 -14.69 -7.07 4.79
N MET A 29 -14.04 -7.30 5.93
CA MET A 29 -12.90 -6.46 6.36
C MET A 29 -11.78 -6.41 5.30
N THR A 30 -11.58 -7.51 4.58
CA THR A 30 -10.63 -7.60 3.47
C THR A 30 -11.01 -6.63 2.35
N GLN A 31 -12.25 -6.66 1.87
CA GLN A 31 -12.72 -5.74 0.83
C GLN A 31 -12.62 -4.27 1.25
N ILE A 32 -12.90 -3.95 2.53
CA ILE A 32 -12.69 -2.59 3.04
C ILE A 32 -11.23 -2.15 2.91
N LEU A 33 -10.29 -3.05 3.19
CA LEU A 33 -8.86 -2.76 3.07
C LEU A 33 -8.40 -2.72 1.61
N GLU A 34 -8.93 -3.60 0.75
CA GLU A 34 -8.68 -3.59 -0.70
C GLU A 34 -9.16 -2.27 -1.32
N ASP A 35 -10.43 -1.90 -1.09
CA ASP A 35 -11.01 -0.63 -1.54
C ASP A 35 -10.18 0.57 -1.05
N PHE A 36 -9.70 0.52 0.19
CA PHE A 36 -8.85 1.56 0.74
C PHE A 36 -7.49 1.62 0.04
N ILE A 37 -6.82 0.49 -0.15
CA ILE A 37 -5.51 0.40 -0.83
C ILE A 37 -5.64 0.90 -2.27
N ASP A 38 -6.69 0.47 -2.99
CA ASP A 38 -6.95 0.87 -4.38
C ASP A 38 -7.26 2.37 -4.50
N SER A 39 -7.72 3.02 -3.43
CA SER A 39 -7.93 4.48 -3.39
C SER A 39 -6.65 5.29 -3.16
N LEU A 40 -5.54 4.65 -2.75
CA LEU A 40 -4.29 5.34 -2.49
C LEU A 40 -3.62 5.75 -3.82
N PRO A 41 -3.06 6.97 -3.92
CA PRO A 41 -2.26 7.32 -5.08
C PRO A 41 -1.03 6.41 -5.14
N THR A 42 -0.73 5.86 -6.31
CA THR A 42 0.54 5.16 -6.52
C THR A 42 1.63 6.23 -6.64
N PRO A 43 2.62 6.28 -5.74
CA PRO A 43 3.75 7.17 -5.95
C PRO A 43 4.47 6.73 -7.22
N GLU A 44 4.53 7.62 -8.22
CA GLU A 44 5.46 7.47 -9.34
C GLU A 44 6.86 7.45 -8.73
N ILE A 45 7.46 6.27 -8.61
CA ILE A 45 8.89 6.15 -8.32
C ILE A 45 9.59 6.60 -9.60
N ASP A 46 9.66 7.91 -9.77
CA ASP A 46 10.44 8.53 -10.80
C ASP A 46 11.88 8.02 -10.64
N LYS A 47 12.31 7.26 -11.63
CA LYS A 47 13.67 6.80 -11.83
C LYS A 47 14.58 8.00 -12.07
N LYS A 48 14.81 8.84 -11.06
CA LYS A 48 15.84 9.88 -11.07
C LYS A 48 16.94 9.52 -10.07
N ILE A 49 17.62 8.42 -10.36
CA ILE A 49 19.05 8.35 -10.09
C ILE A 49 19.73 8.32 -11.45
N ALA A 50 19.66 9.44 -12.18
CA ALA A 50 20.65 9.72 -13.20
C ALA A 50 21.93 10.05 -12.42
N ILE A 51 22.75 9.03 -12.18
CA ILE A 51 24.13 9.20 -11.78
C ILE A 51 24.77 10.00 -12.92
N PRO A 52 25.30 11.21 -12.72
CA PRO A 52 26.15 11.80 -13.74
C PRO A 52 27.44 11.00 -13.74
N THR A 53 27.57 10.08 -14.68
CA THR A 53 28.86 9.47 -15.02
C THR A 53 29.71 10.60 -15.61
N PRO A 54 30.80 11.06 -14.96
CA PRO A 54 31.74 11.91 -15.67
C PRO A 54 32.35 11.07 -16.79
N SER A 55 32.01 11.43 -18.03
CA SER A 55 32.60 10.87 -19.22
C SER A 55 34.10 11.10 -19.19
N SER A 56 34.88 10.03 -19.24
CA SER A 56 36.29 10.08 -19.58
C SER A 56 36.44 10.90 -20.86
N THR A 57 37.07 12.07 -20.75
CA THR A 57 37.55 12.81 -21.91
C THR A 57 39.05 12.61 -21.93
N ASP A 58 39.44 11.74 -22.84
CA ASP A 58 40.81 11.46 -23.28
C ASP A 58 41.32 12.68 -24.06
N SER A 59 42.42 13.30 -23.63
CA SER A 59 43.35 14.16 -24.40
C SER A 59 44.51 14.63 -23.52
#